data_AF-A0A139P8M3-F1
#
_entry.id   AF-A0A139P8M3-F1
#
_cell.length_a   1.000
_cell.length_b   1.000
_cell.length_c   1.000
_cell.angle_alpha   90.00
_cell.angle_beta   90.00
_cell.angle_gamma   90.00
#
_symmetry.space_group_name_H-M   'P 1'
#
loop_
_entity.id
_entity.type
_entity.pdbx_description
1 polymer ?
#
loop_
_entity_poly.entity_id
_entity_poly.type
_entity_poly.pdbx_seq_one_letter_code
_entity_poly.pdbx_strand_id
1 'polypeptide(L)'
;MLKEQRNKGMVALVIVAALFLIPAVTFGYMLYSEANPKTAYAGDSTKTSDETVYVDVYNISEQPVIDVDDNTEVWLIQYKDGYSALQAKKNDSQVADIVQKAQKGELADKPVRVIGQYISSNSKTKDRISNYSSLIRSVGAEFDGVSNYLATDTYVSISRYQASSFEHTWMLLFMVGISILFIILGIIGRRKNIQAYDEIYAVYPEAKDNLNILLENASYHDEVLKIIIYKHHLISYYNGFKAVDLNDVVHLYHHIITMRRSFVVSNRNSTLIAIRSNNKKYQMPIKNIGKTTDTKLQSTFDYLYNHFPHIRLGF
;
A
#
# COMPACT_ATOMS: atom_id res chain seq x y z
N MET A 1 -21.54 31.81 5.04
CA MET A 1 -20.58 32.22 3.99
C MET A 1 -20.11 31.00 3.21
N LEU A 2 -20.23 31.03 1.88
CA LEU A 2 -19.63 30.07 0.96
C LEU A 2 -18.12 30.31 0.92
N LYS A 3 -17.32 29.25 1.07
CA LYS A 3 -15.87 29.32 0.91
C LYS A 3 -15.44 28.31 -0.13
N GLU A 4 -14.43 28.67 -0.89
CA GLU A 4 -13.85 27.79 -1.88
C GLU A 4 -13.10 26.63 -1.19
N GLN A 5 -13.44 25.40 -1.56
CA GLN A 5 -12.90 24.19 -0.94
C GLN A 5 -12.15 23.32 -1.98
N ARG A 6 -11.19 23.92 -2.70
CA ARG A 6 -10.39 23.23 -3.75
C ARG A 6 -9.76 21.92 -3.28
N ASN A 7 -9.24 21.92 -2.05
CA ASN A 7 -8.46 20.81 -1.49
C ASN A 7 -9.32 19.81 -0.67
N LYS A 8 -10.66 19.93 -0.69
CA LYS A 8 -11.54 19.03 0.06
C LYS A 8 -11.36 17.58 -0.38
N GLY A 9 -11.23 16.68 0.59
CA GLY A 9 -10.95 15.26 0.36
C GLY A 9 -9.47 14.96 0.08
N MET A 10 -8.75 15.83 -0.64
CA MET A 10 -7.32 15.65 -0.91
C MET A 10 -6.49 15.60 0.38
N VAL A 11 -6.72 16.53 1.33
CA VAL A 11 -5.95 16.59 2.58
C VAL A 11 -6.08 15.28 3.37
N ALA A 12 -7.30 14.74 3.47
CA ALA A 12 -7.54 13.47 4.15
C ALA A 12 -6.80 12.30 3.47
N LEU A 13 -6.82 12.25 2.13
CA LEU A 13 -6.12 11.21 1.37
C LEU A 13 -4.59 11.33 1.49
N VAL A 14 -4.05 12.54 1.56
CA VAL A 14 -2.62 12.78 1.81
C VAL A 14 -2.23 12.32 3.21
N ILE A 15 -3.08 12.58 4.22
CA ILE A 15 -2.85 12.07 5.59
C ILE A 15 -2.85 10.54 5.59
N VAL A 16 -3.83 9.90 4.93
CA VAL A 16 -3.86 8.45 4.80
C VAL A 16 -2.60 7.92 4.09
N ALA A 17 -2.15 8.56 3.01
CA ALA A 17 -0.91 8.18 2.32
C ALA A 17 0.32 8.26 3.22
N ALA A 18 0.40 9.29 4.08
CA ALA A 18 1.48 9.47 5.04
C ALA A 18 1.51 8.36 6.10
N LEU A 19 0.34 7.86 6.54
CA LEU A 19 0.25 6.74 7.49
C LEU A 19 0.88 5.45 6.95
N PHE A 20 0.90 5.25 5.63
CA PHE A 20 1.58 4.12 4.99
C PHE A 20 3.03 4.42 4.62
N LEU A 21 3.37 5.67 4.25
CA LEU A 21 4.76 6.04 3.91
C LEU A 21 5.70 6.01 5.11
N ILE A 22 5.25 6.47 6.28
CA ILE A 22 6.11 6.54 7.47
C ILE A 22 6.63 5.14 7.87
N PRO A 23 5.78 4.12 8.08
CA PRO A 23 6.29 2.78 8.35
C PRO A 23 7.04 2.18 7.16
N ALA A 24 6.69 2.52 5.92
CA ALA A 24 7.42 2.05 4.74
C ALA A 24 8.88 2.52 4.75
N VAL A 25 9.17 3.76 5.19
CA VAL A 25 10.54 4.26 5.34
C VAL A 25 11.29 3.45 6.41
N THR A 26 10.67 3.23 7.57
CA THR A 26 11.26 2.40 8.63
C THR A 26 11.55 0.98 8.14
N PHE A 27 10.60 0.39 7.40
CA PHE A 27 10.73 -0.95 6.86
C PHE A 27 11.80 -1.04 5.77
N GLY A 28 11.90 -0.02 4.91
CA GLY A 28 12.96 0.11 3.93
C GLY A 28 14.34 0.20 4.58
N TYR A 29 14.45 0.89 5.72
CA TYR A 29 15.70 0.91 6.50
C TYR A 29 16.02 -0.46 7.12
N MET A 30 15.02 -1.19 7.63
CA MET A 30 15.21 -2.56 8.13
C MET A 30 15.71 -3.49 7.02
N LEU A 31 15.06 -3.49 5.86
CA LEU A 31 15.51 -4.24 4.67
C LEU A 31 16.93 -3.88 4.24
N TYR A 32 17.27 -2.59 4.24
CA TYR A 32 18.63 -2.14 3.95
C TYR A 32 19.64 -2.68 4.98
N SER A 33 19.28 -2.71 6.26
CA SER A 33 20.11 -3.27 7.32
C SER A 33 20.27 -4.78 7.20
N GLU A 34 19.21 -5.52 6.84
CA GLU A 34 19.26 -6.96 6.56
C GLU A 34 20.17 -7.28 5.37
N ALA A 35 20.11 -6.47 4.31
CA ALA A 35 20.97 -6.63 3.13
C ALA A 35 22.43 -6.23 3.36
N ASN A 36 22.74 -5.53 4.46
CA ASN A 36 24.08 -5.08 4.81
C ASN A 36 24.42 -5.49 6.26
N PRO A 37 24.45 -6.80 6.56
CA PRO A 37 24.72 -7.27 7.91
C PRO A 37 26.14 -6.89 8.32
N LYS A 38 26.29 -6.45 9.58
CA LYS A 38 27.61 -6.09 10.15
C LYS A 38 28.27 -7.26 10.86
N THR A 39 27.50 -8.27 11.19
CA THR A 39 27.92 -9.43 11.97
C THR A 39 28.51 -10.50 11.05
N ALA A 40 29.79 -10.81 11.25
CA ALA A 40 30.45 -11.95 10.61
C ALA A 40 30.05 -13.24 11.32
N TYR A 41 29.75 -14.28 10.54
CA TYR A 41 29.54 -15.63 11.06
C TYR A 41 30.87 -16.27 11.50
N ALA A 42 30.88 -16.84 12.70
CA ALA A 42 32.06 -17.46 13.34
C ALA A 42 31.70 -18.82 13.98
N GLY A 43 30.79 -19.58 13.35
CA GLY A 43 30.35 -20.86 13.88
C GLY A 43 29.54 -20.72 15.17
N ASP A 44 29.68 -21.71 16.07
CA ASP A 44 28.98 -21.74 17.36
C ASP A 44 29.42 -20.62 18.32
N SER A 45 30.53 -19.93 18.01
CA SER A 45 31.00 -18.76 18.74
C SER A 45 30.31 -17.45 18.33
N THR A 46 29.45 -17.47 17.30
CA THR A 46 28.75 -16.28 16.80
C THR A 46 27.84 -15.71 17.89
N LYS A 47 28.18 -14.53 18.40
CA LYS A 47 27.37 -13.80 19.39
C LYS A 47 26.57 -12.74 18.68
N THR A 48 25.31 -13.02 18.37
CA THR A 48 24.45 -12.05 17.71
C THR A 48 23.00 -12.16 18.13
N SER A 49 22.36 -11.00 18.23
CA SER A 49 20.89 -10.87 18.21
C SER A 49 20.36 -10.66 16.79
N ASP A 50 21.23 -10.40 15.82
CA ASP A 50 20.85 -10.19 14.43
C ASP A 50 20.46 -11.52 13.80
N GLU A 51 19.32 -11.52 13.11
CA GLU A 51 18.89 -12.70 12.35
C GLU A 51 19.73 -12.91 11.09
N THR A 52 20.36 -11.85 10.56
CA THR A 52 21.14 -11.92 9.30
C THR A 52 22.63 -11.71 9.57
N VAL A 53 23.46 -12.56 8.97
CA VAL A 53 24.91 -12.53 9.07
C VAL A 53 25.54 -12.59 7.68
N TYR A 54 26.82 -12.22 7.57
CA TYR A 54 27.63 -12.57 6.41
C TYR A 54 28.67 -13.63 6.76
N VAL A 55 28.99 -14.48 5.79
CA VAL A 55 30.09 -15.45 5.87
C VAL A 55 30.96 -15.30 4.63
N ASP A 56 32.27 -15.17 4.83
CA ASP A 56 33.25 -15.21 3.75
C ASP A 56 33.63 -16.68 3.53
N VAL A 57 33.26 -17.24 2.38
CA VAL A 57 33.42 -18.66 2.03
C VAL A 57 34.73 -18.87 1.27
N TYR A 58 35.64 -19.63 1.89
CA TYR A 58 36.97 -19.96 1.36
C TYR A 58 36.99 -21.29 0.60
N ASN A 59 36.04 -22.18 0.90
CA ASN A 59 35.86 -23.44 0.18
C ASN A 59 34.43 -23.97 0.39
N ILE A 60 33.97 -24.86 -0.49
CA ILE A 60 32.66 -25.51 -0.42
C ILE A 60 32.76 -26.95 -0.94
N SER A 61 31.93 -27.85 -0.42
CA SER A 61 31.81 -29.21 -0.94
C SER A 61 31.35 -29.24 -2.41
N GLU A 62 31.80 -30.23 -3.19
CA GLU A 62 31.41 -30.37 -4.61
C GLU A 62 29.94 -30.78 -4.78
N GLN A 63 29.40 -31.48 -3.80
CA GLN A 63 28.03 -31.97 -3.75
C GLN A 63 27.39 -31.57 -2.42
N PRO A 64 26.05 -31.48 -2.34
CA PRO A 64 25.36 -31.27 -1.09
C PRO A 64 25.61 -32.47 -0.15
N VAL A 65 25.83 -32.16 1.13
CA VAL A 65 26.14 -33.15 2.18
C VAL A 65 24.89 -33.63 2.92
N ILE A 66 23.79 -32.87 2.88
CA ILE A 66 22.49 -33.25 3.44
C ILE A 66 21.40 -32.75 2.48
N ASP A 67 20.50 -33.65 2.08
CA ASP A 67 19.24 -33.28 1.42
C ASP A 67 18.15 -33.08 2.48
N VAL A 68 17.39 -31.99 2.37
CA VAL A 68 16.34 -31.63 3.33
C VAL A 68 15.00 -31.67 2.59
N ASP A 69 14.01 -32.38 3.16
CA ASP A 69 12.70 -32.67 2.54
C ASP A 69 11.93 -31.41 2.01
N ASP A 70 12.30 -30.21 2.45
CA ASP A 70 11.70 -28.92 2.06
C ASP A 70 12.33 -28.25 0.81
N ASN A 71 12.80 -29.02 -0.18
CA ASN A 71 13.40 -28.49 -1.42
C ASN A 71 14.64 -27.59 -1.17
N THR A 72 15.36 -27.88 -0.10
CA THR A 72 16.63 -27.23 0.23
C THR A 72 17.72 -28.27 0.41
N GLU A 73 18.96 -27.86 0.18
CA GLU A 73 20.15 -28.69 0.31
C GLU A 73 21.15 -27.98 1.22
N VAL A 74 21.95 -28.78 1.90
CA VAL A 74 23.00 -28.31 2.79
C VAL A 74 24.35 -28.61 2.18
N TRP A 75 25.21 -27.60 2.17
CA TRP A 75 26.57 -27.66 1.68
C TRP A 75 27.55 -27.47 2.84
N LEU A 76 28.67 -28.19 2.81
CA LEU A 76 29.74 -27.96 3.78
C LEU A 76 30.61 -26.82 3.26
N ILE A 77 30.73 -25.74 4.03
CA ILE A 77 31.57 -24.60 3.69
C ILE A 77 32.73 -24.44 4.67
N GLN A 78 33.85 -23.93 4.17
CA GLN A 78 34.97 -23.46 4.98
C GLN A 78 34.88 -21.93 5.13
N TYR A 79 34.84 -21.46 6.38
CA TYR A 79 35.02 -20.07 6.73
C TYR A 79 36.38 -19.88 7.42
N LYS A 80 36.72 -18.64 7.77
CA LYS A 80 38.07 -18.28 8.26
C LYS A 80 38.63 -19.19 9.37
N ASP A 81 37.79 -19.54 10.34
CA ASP A 81 38.22 -20.21 11.57
C ASP A 81 37.60 -21.62 11.72
N GLY A 82 37.00 -22.19 10.66
CA GLY A 82 36.40 -23.53 10.74
C GLY A 82 35.47 -23.89 9.58
N TYR A 83 34.61 -24.87 9.83
CA TYR A 83 33.65 -25.39 8.87
C TYR A 83 32.22 -25.24 9.39
N SER A 84 31.26 -25.04 8.48
CA SER A 84 29.85 -24.98 8.85
C SER A 84 28.95 -25.40 7.70
N ALA A 85 27.68 -25.63 8.00
CA ALA A 85 26.66 -25.85 7.01
C ALA A 85 26.17 -24.53 6.38
N LEU A 86 25.96 -24.58 5.08
CA LEU A 86 25.27 -23.55 4.30
C LEU A 86 24.02 -24.17 3.67
N GLN A 87 22.84 -23.74 4.10
CA GLN A 87 21.57 -24.17 3.55
C GLN A 87 21.15 -23.27 2.38
N ALA A 88 20.78 -23.86 1.24
CA ALA A 88 20.31 -23.17 0.06
C ALA A 88 19.17 -23.93 -0.63
N LYS A 89 18.47 -23.30 -1.58
CA LYS A 89 17.47 -24.01 -2.41
C LYS A 89 18.16 -24.95 -3.39
N LYS A 90 17.48 -26.01 -3.81
CA LYS A 90 17.96 -26.83 -4.94
C LYS A 90 18.18 -25.95 -6.17
N ASN A 91 19.34 -26.12 -6.82
CA ASN A 91 19.77 -25.31 -7.97
C ASN A 91 19.93 -23.80 -7.68
N ASP A 92 20.27 -23.40 -6.44
CA ASP A 92 20.57 -22.00 -6.13
C ASP A 92 21.77 -21.50 -6.95
N SER A 93 21.58 -20.40 -7.69
CA SER A 93 22.59 -19.84 -8.58
C SER A 93 23.82 -19.30 -7.86
N GLN A 94 23.66 -18.80 -6.63
CA GLN A 94 24.78 -18.30 -5.85
C GLN A 94 25.66 -19.46 -5.40
N VAL A 95 25.06 -20.56 -4.95
CA VAL A 95 25.82 -21.77 -4.61
C VAL A 95 26.52 -22.36 -5.83
N ALA A 96 25.84 -22.42 -6.98
CA ALA A 96 26.45 -22.91 -8.22
C ALA A 96 27.70 -22.09 -8.64
N ASP A 97 27.66 -20.77 -8.49
CA ASP A 97 28.81 -19.88 -8.75
C ASP A 97 29.96 -20.13 -7.75
N ILE A 98 29.66 -20.31 -6.46
CA ILE A 98 30.67 -20.61 -5.43
C ILE A 98 31.33 -21.96 -5.71
N VAL A 99 30.56 -23.01 -6.03
CA VAL A 99 31.09 -24.34 -6.38
C VAL A 99 32.00 -24.25 -7.61
N GLN A 100 31.61 -23.50 -8.64
CA GLN A 100 32.46 -23.31 -9.82
C GLN A 100 33.78 -22.60 -9.49
N LYS A 101 33.75 -21.58 -8.63
CA LYS A 101 34.96 -20.88 -8.17
C LYS A 101 35.85 -21.77 -7.31
N ALA A 102 35.26 -22.63 -6.49
CA ALA A 102 35.99 -23.62 -5.70
C ALA A 102 36.75 -24.61 -6.60
N GLN A 103 36.09 -25.14 -7.63
CA GLN A 103 36.69 -26.05 -8.62
C GLN A 103 37.87 -25.41 -9.38
N LYS A 104 37.85 -24.10 -9.57
CA LYS A 104 38.96 -23.34 -10.17
C LYS A 104 40.07 -22.96 -9.18
N GLY A 105 39.91 -23.27 -7.89
CA GLY A 105 40.85 -22.91 -6.82
C GLY A 105 40.86 -21.41 -6.49
N GLU A 106 39.86 -20.65 -6.90
CA GLU A 106 39.86 -19.18 -6.77
C GLU A 106 39.48 -18.71 -5.35
N LEU A 107 38.74 -19.52 -4.59
CA LEU A 107 38.17 -19.12 -3.30
C LEU A 107 39.20 -18.95 -2.17
N ALA A 108 40.35 -19.61 -2.26
CA ALA A 108 41.39 -19.54 -1.24
C ALA A 108 41.98 -18.11 -1.15
N ASP A 109 42.26 -17.49 -2.30
CA ASP A 109 42.80 -16.14 -2.39
C ASP A 109 41.70 -15.06 -2.37
N LYS A 110 40.49 -15.43 -2.85
CA LYS A 110 39.36 -14.51 -3.01
C LYS A 110 38.07 -15.16 -2.50
N PRO A 111 37.85 -15.15 -1.17
CA PRO A 111 36.64 -15.72 -0.60
C PRO A 111 35.39 -15.00 -1.11
N VAL A 112 34.31 -15.75 -1.30
CA VAL A 112 33.01 -15.18 -1.70
C VAL A 112 32.21 -14.84 -0.46
N ARG A 113 31.78 -13.59 -0.35
CA ARG A 113 30.86 -13.16 0.71
C ARG A 113 29.45 -13.63 0.41
N VAL A 114 28.89 -14.40 1.34
CA VAL A 114 27.51 -14.86 1.33
C VAL A 114 26.75 -14.20 2.47
N ILE A 115 25.55 -13.71 2.19
CA ILE A 115 24.62 -13.20 3.20
C ILE A 115 23.52 -14.23 3.40
N GLY A 116 23.22 -14.55 4.65
CA GLY A 116 22.18 -15.52 4.99
C GLY A 116 21.67 -15.35 6.40
N GLN A 117 20.58 -16.05 6.71
CA GLN A 117 20.00 -16.03 8.04
C GLN A 117 20.80 -16.94 8.97
N TYR A 118 21.13 -16.44 10.16
CA TYR A 118 21.75 -17.20 11.22
C TYR A 118 20.72 -18.10 11.89
N ILE A 119 21.00 -19.40 11.94
CA ILE A 119 20.12 -20.37 12.59
C ILE A 119 20.88 -21.09 13.69
N SER A 120 20.29 -21.09 14.89
CA SER A 120 20.71 -21.96 15.99
C SER A 120 19.83 -23.20 16.04
N SER A 121 20.44 -24.39 16.09
CA SER A 121 19.76 -25.68 16.22
C SER A 121 18.92 -25.78 17.50
N ASN A 122 19.30 -25.03 18.54
CA ASN A 122 18.63 -24.98 19.83
C ASN A 122 17.40 -24.03 19.84
N SER A 123 17.22 -23.20 18.81
CA SER A 123 16.10 -22.26 18.70
C SER A 123 14.79 -22.96 18.33
N LYS A 124 13.65 -22.58 18.93
CA LYS A 124 12.32 -23.17 18.67
C LYS A 124 11.71 -22.83 17.30
N THR A 125 12.47 -22.31 16.35
CA THR A 125 12.00 -21.98 15.00
C THR A 125 11.53 -23.23 14.26
N LYS A 126 10.33 -23.16 13.66
CA LYS A 126 9.68 -24.31 13.00
C LYS A 126 10.43 -24.82 11.77
N ASP A 127 11.08 -23.92 11.03
CA ASP A 127 11.71 -24.24 9.73
C ASP A 127 13.23 -24.43 9.87
N ARG A 128 13.66 -24.96 11.01
CA ARG A 128 15.05 -25.40 11.23
C ARG A 128 15.20 -26.84 10.74
N ILE A 129 16.40 -27.21 10.31
CA ILE A 129 16.75 -28.61 10.08
C ILE A 129 16.62 -29.39 11.40
N SER A 130 15.69 -30.35 11.43
CA SER A 130 15.49 -31.21 12.59
C SER A 130 16.72 -32.10 12.81
N ASN A 131 17.15 -32.27 14.07
CA ASN A 131 18.34 -33.03 14.43
C ASN A 131 19.64 -32.56 13.75
N TYR A 132 19.73 -31.28 13.36
CA TYR A 132 20.89 -30.70 12.68
C TYR A 132 22.24 -31.11 13.30
N SER A 133 22.39 -30.94 14.62
CA SER A 133 23.65 -31.23 15.32
C SER A 133 24.10 -32.69 15.16
N SER A 134 23.17 -33.63 15.07
CA SER A 134 23.49 -35.04 14.83
C SER A 134 23.90 -35.29 13.37
N LEU A 135 23.16 -34.71 12.43
CA LEU A 135 23.41 -34.86 10.99
C LEU A 135 24.75 -34.26 10.57
N ILE A 136 25.05 -33.05 11.03
CA ILE A 136 26.30 -32.39 10.63
C ILE A 136 27.52 -33.05 11.28
N ARG A 137 27.39 -33.64 12.49
CA ARG A 137 28.46 -34.43 13.11
C ARG A 137 28.78 -35.70 12.35
N SER A 138 27.79 -36.38 11.76
CA SER A 138 28.07 -37.55 10.91
C SER A 138 28.81 -37.13 9.64
N VAL A 139 28.40 -36.02 9.02
CA VAL A 139 29.15 -35.43 7.88
C VAL A 139 30.58 -35.11 8.29
N GLY A 140 30.79 -34.39 9.40
CA GLY A 140 32.13 -34.03 9.87
C GLY A 140 33.03 -35.22 10.22
N ALA A 141 32.47 -36.39 10.55
CA ALA A 141 33.23 -37.61 10.81
C ALA A 141 33.74 -38.28 9.52
N GLU A 142 33.14 -37.97 8.37
CA GLU A 142 33.57 -38.48 7.06
C GLU A 142 34.77 -37.71 6.49
N PHE A 143 34.99 -36.47 6.94
CA PHE A 143 36.08 -35.60 6.49
C PHE A 143 37.18 -35.47 7.56
N ASP A 144 38.37 -35.99 7.26
CA ASP A 144 39.51 -35.91 8.17
C ASP A 144 39.88 -34.45 8.48
N GLY A 145 40.13 -34.14 9.76
CA GLY A 145 40.45 -32.79 10.24
C GLY A 145 39.29 -31.78 10.30
N VAL A 146 38.10 -32.10 9.78
CA VAL A 146 36.93 -31.19 9.82
C VAL A 146 36.21 -31.22 11.16
N SER A 147 36.06 -32.40 11.76
CA SER A 147 35.25 -32.64 12.96
C SER A 147 35.54 -31.71 14.15
N ASN A 148 36.81 -31.35 14.37
CA ASN A 148 37.24 -30.51 15.49
C ASN A 148 36.95 -29.00 15.29
N TYR A 149 36.70 -28.57 14.06
CA TYR A 149 36.48 -27.16 13.69
C TYR A 149 35.09 -26.92 13.09
N LEU A 150 34.22 -27.93 13.17
CA LEU A 150 32.88 -27.89 12.61
C LEU A 150 31.90 -27.24 13.59
N ALA A 151 31.15 -26.24 13.14
CA ALA A 151 30.02 -25.69 13.86
C ALA A 151 28.87 -26.70 13.87
N THR A 152 28.47 -27.15 15.07
CA THR A 152 27.46 -28.21 15.23
C THR A 152 26.13 -27.69 15.75
N ASP A 153 26.09 -26.49 16.31
CA ASP A 153 24.87 -25.91 16.88
C ASP A 153 24.31 -24.75 16.06
N THR A 154 25.03 -24.34 15.03
CA THR A 154 24.67 -23.20 14.19
C THR A 154 24.96 -23.46 12.72
N TYR A 155 24.21 -22.77 11.85
CA TYR A 155 24.43 -22.75 10.40
C TYR A 155 23.90 -21.48 9.77
N VAL A 156 24.22 -21.27 8.49
CA VAL A 156 23.75 -20.13 7.70
C VAL A 156 22.76 -20.61 6.64
N SER A 157 21.64 -19.90 6.48
CA SER A 157 20.59 -20.23 5.50
C SER A 157 20.36 -19.11 4.49
N ILE A 158 20.77 -19.33 3.24
CA ILE A 158 20.49 -18.41 2.11
C ILE A 158 19.02 -18.49 1.72
N SER A 159 18.47 -19.70 1.68
CA SER A 159 17.08 -19.93 1.25
C SER A 159 16.08 -19.18 2.13
N ARG A 160 16.31 -19.19 3.44
CA ARG A 160 15.47 -18.49 4.42
C ARG A 160 15.63 -16.97 4.35
N TYR A 161 16.87 -16.49 4.18
CA TYR A 161 17.13 -15.07 3.92
C TYR A 161 16.39 -14.59 2.66
N GLN A 162 16.53 -15.29 1.53
CA GLN A 162 15.84 -14.94 0.29
C GLN A 162 14.31 -14.93 0.44
N ALA A 163 13.73 -15.90 1.17
CA ALA A 163 12.29 -15.96 1.42
C ALA A 163 11.82 -14.78 2.29
N SER A 164 12.49 -14.53 3.41
CA SER A 164 12.20 -13.42 4.32
C SER A 164 12.33 -12.06 3.61
N SER A 165 13.47 -11.83 2.93
CA SER A 165 13.70 -10.62 2.16
C SER A 165 12.66 -10.41 1.06
N PHE A 166 12.17 -11.48 0.42
CA PHE A 166 11.11 -11.38 -0.57
C PHE A 166 9.77 -10.93 0.05
N GLU A 167 9.34 -11.55 1.14
CA GLU A 167 8.12 -11.15 1.87
C GLU A 167 8.19 -9.69 2.34
N HIS A 168 9.31 -9.32 2.93
CA HIS A 168 9.60 -7.96 3.38
C HIS A 168 9.59 -6.95 2.22
N THR A 169 10.21 -7.29 1.09
CA THR A 169 10.24 -6.44 -0.11
C THR A 169 8.83 -6.23 -0.68
N TRP A 170 8.03 -7.29 -0.76
CA TRP A 170 6.64 -7.17 -1.22
C TRP A 170 5.79 -6.32 -0.31
N MET A 171 5.96 -6.44 1.01
CA MET A 171 5.26 -5.59 1.96
C MET A 171 5.66 -4.11 1.76
N LEU A 172 6.95 -3.82 1.59
CA LEU A 172 7.42 -2.46 1.30
C LEU A 172 6.77 -1.90 0.02
N LEU A 173 6.82 -2.66 -1.08
CA LEU A 173 6.24 -2.26 -2.36
C LEU A 173 4.72 -2.04 -2.26
N PHE A 174 4.03 -2.89 -1.52
CA PHE A 174 2.60 -2.74 -1.25
C PHE A 174 2.31 -1.43 -0.50
N MET A 175 3.06 -1.12 0.56
CA MET A 175 2.89 0.11 1.33
C MET A 175 3.20 1.37 0.51
N VAL A 176 4.26 1.35 -0.29
CA VAL A 176 4.59 2.46 -1.19
C VAL A 176 3.51 2.62 -2.28
N GLY A 177 3.05 1.50 -2.85
CA GLY A 177 2.02 1.48 -3.88
C GLY A 177 0.68 2.04 -3.40
N ILE A 178 0.22 1.64 -2.20
CA ILE A 178 -1.03 2.15 -1.64
C ILE A 178 -0.93 3.65 -1.32
N SER A 179 0.22 4.13 -0.84
CA SER A 179 0.45 5.56 -0.61
C SER A 179 0.36 6.37 -1.90
N ILE A 180 1.03 5.91 -2.97
CA ILE A 180 0.99 6.57 -4.29
C ILE A 180 -0.45 6.61 -4.81
N LEU A 181 -1.19 5.51 -4.69
CA LEU A 181 -2.60 5.44 -5.09
C LEU A 181 -3.44 6.53 -4.40
N PHE A 182 -3.32 6.68 -3.08
CA PHE A 182 -4.07 7.70 -2.34
C PHE A 182 -3.69 9.13 -2.73
N ILE A 183 -2.40 9.39 -3.00
CA ILE A 183 -1.94 10.69 -3.52
C ILE A 183 -2.59 10.98 -4.88
N ILE A 184 -2.56 10.02 -5.81
CA ILE A 184 -3.17 10.16 -7.14
C ILE A 184 -4.67 10.44 -7.02
N LEU A 185 -5.39 9.66 -6.21
CA LEU A 185 -6.82 9.88 -5.96
C LEU A 185 -7.09 11.28 -5.38
N GLY A 186 -6.22 11.76 -4.47
CA GLY A 186 -6.29 13.11 -3.93
C GLY A 186 -6.11 14.20 -4.98
N ILE A 187 -5.14 14.04 -5.88
CA ILE A 187 -4.88 14.98 -6.99
C ILE A 187 -6.07 14.99 -7.97
N ILE A 188 -6.60 13.83 -8.33
CA ILE A 188 -7.79 13.72 -9.20
C ILE A 188 -8.99 14.42 -8.55
N GLY A 189 -9.21 14.19 -7.24
CA GLY A 189 -10.27 14.85 -6.48
C GLY A 189 -10.12 16.37 -6.48
N ARG A 190 -8.91 16.88 -6.23
CA ARG A 190 -8.60 18.32 -6.29
C ARG A 190 -8.87 18.90 -7.68
N ARG A 191 -8.44 18.24 -8.75
CA ARG A 191 -8.68 18.68 -10.13
C ARG A 191 -10.18 18.80 -10.42
N LYS A 192 -10.98 17.80 -10.03
CA LYS A 192 -12.43 17.84 -10.18
C LYS A 192 -13.10 18.96 -9.39
N ASN A 193 -12.59 19.28 -8.20
CA ASN A 193 -13.10 20.40 -7.41
C ASN A 193 -12.78 21.74 -8.07
N ILE A 194 -11.52 21.94 -8.52
CA ILE A 194 -11.09 23.15 -9.21
C ILE A 194 -11.92 23.37 -10.48
N GLN A 195 -12.08 22.33 -11.31
CA GLN A 195 -12.91 22.39 -12.51
C GLN A 195 -14.34 22.83 -12.21
N ALA A 196 -14.95 22.34 -11.13
CA ALA A 196 -16.31 22.74 -10.75
C ALA A 196 -16.44 24.22 -10.37
N TYR A 197 -15.39 24.81 -9.77
CA TYR A 197 -15.36 26.25 -9.51
C TYR A 197 -15.07 27.05 -10.78
N ASP A 198 -14.08 26.62 -11.58
CA ASP A 198 -13.69 27.28 -12.82
C ASP A 198 -14.85 27.32 -13.84
N GLU A 199 -15.65 26.25 -13.94
CA GLU A 199 -16.88 26.21 -14.75
C GLU A 199 -17.86 27.32 -14.33
N ILE A 200 -18.07 27.53 -13.03
CA ILE A 200 -18.93 28.61 -12.54
C ILE A 200 -18.31 29.99 -12.75
N TYR A 201 -17.01 30.14 -12.56
CA TYR A 201 -16.33 31.43 -12.76
C TYR A 201 -16.27 31.85 -14.24
N ALA A 202 -16.28 30.89 -15.17
CA ALA A 202 -16.38 31.18 -16.59
C ALA A 202 -17.74 31.76 -16.97
N VAL A 203 -18.83 31.28 -16.35
CA VAL A 203 -20.20 31.76 -16.61
C VAL A 203 -20.53 33.01 -15.79
N TYR A 204 -20.04 33.09 -14.55
CA TYR A 204 -20.29 34.18 -13.60
C TYR A 204 -18.96 34.70 -13.02
N PRO A 205 -18.23 35.56 -13.76
CA PRO A 205 -16.96 36.12 -13.31
C PRO A 205 -17.04 36.84 -11.96
N GLU A 206 -18.18 37.44 -11.64
CA GLU A 206 -18.46 38.14 -10.38
C GLU A 206 -18.34 37.22 -9.15
N ALA A 207 -18.53 35.91 -9.32
CA ALA A 207 -18.41 34.93 -8.24
C ALA A 207 -16.95 34.59 -7.89
N LYS A 208 -15.98 34.98 -8.73
CA LYS A 208 -14.55 34.71 -8.53
C LYS A 208 -13.98 35.49 -7.36
N ASP A 209 -14.33 36.78 -7.24
CA ASP A 209 -13.84 37.66 -6.19
C ASP A 209 -14.62 37.49 -4.88
N ASN A 210 -15.94 37.25 -4.97
CA ASN A 210 -16.78 36.96 -3.82
C ASN A 210 -17.81 35.86 -4.11
N LEU A 211 -17.49 34.63 -3.72
CA LEU A 211 -18.36 33.47 -3.91
C LEU A 211 -19.70 33.58 -3.14
N ASN A 212 -19.80 34.45 -2.13
CA ASN A 212 -21.07 34.66 -1.42
C ASN A 212 -22.12 35.36 -2.28
N ILE A 213 -21.73 36.02 -3.37
CA ILE A 213 -22.68 36.64 -4.30
C ILE A 213 -23.68 35.63 -4.86
N LEU A 214 -23.25 34.36 -4.98
CA LEU A 214 -24.12 33.26 -5.40
C LEU A 214 -25.22 32.96 -4.39
N LEU A 215 -24.96 33.13 -3.10
CA LEU A 215 -25.95 32.96 -2.02
C LEU A 215 -26.84 34.21 -1.89
N GLU A 216 -26.24 35.39 -1.92
CA GLU A 216 -26.93 36.67 -1.68
C GLU A 216 -27.91 37.00 -2.81
N ASN A 217 -27.52 36.73 -4.06
CA ASN A 217 -28.32 37.04 -5.25
C ASN A 217 -28.98 35.79 -5.85
N ALA A 218 -29.11 34.71 -5.08
CA ALA A 218 -29.82 33.50 -5.52
C ALA A 218 -31.31 33.81 -5.72
N SER A 219 -31.88 33.34 -6.83
CA SER A 219 -33.32 33.43 -7.08
C SER A 219 -34.10 32.45 -6.19
N TYR A 220 -33.45 31.38 -5.75
CA TYR A 220 -33.95 30.46 -4.75
C TYR A 220 -32.81 29.99 -3.85
N HIS A 221 -33.03 29.95 -2.54
CA HIS A 221 -32.04 29.52 -1.56
C HIS A 221 -32.67 28.64 -0.48
N ASP A 222 -32.20 27.38 -0.41
CA ASP A 222 -32.46 26.50 0.72
C ASP A 222 -31.18 26.31 1.56
N GLU A 223 -31.13 27.00 2.69
CA GLU A 223 -29.99 26.90 3.61
C GLU A 223 -29.89 25.53 4.30
N VAL A 224 -31.02 24.83 4.48
CA VAL A 224 -31.09 23.55 5.19
C VAL A 224 -30.54 22.45 4.29
N LEU A 225 -31.04 22.32 3.07
CA LEU A 225 -30.58 21.32 2.09
C LEU A 225 -29.23 21.69 1.47
N LYS A 226 -28.80 22.96 1.64
CA LYS A 226 -27.59 23.56 1.06
C LYS A 226 -27.65 23.56 -0.47
N ILE A 227 -28.77 24.05 -1.00
CA ILE A 227 -29.07 24.17 -2.42
C ILE A 227 -29.38 25.64 -2.73
N ILE A 228 -28.88 26.14 -3.86
CA ILE A 228 -29.28 27.43 -4.42
C ILE A 228 -29.57 27.30 -5.90
N ILE A 229 -30.41 28.19 -6.42
CA ILE A 229 -30.57 28.43 -7.85
C ILE A 229 -30.12 29.86 -8.10
N TYR A 230 -29.02 29.99 -8.83
CA TYR A 230 -28.45 31.28 -9.22
C TYR A 230 -28.59 31.43 -10.73
N LYS A 231 -29.43 32.37 -11.17
CA LYS A 231 -29.79 32.56 -12.58
C LYS A 231 -30.27 31.23 -13.18
N HIS A 232 -29.51 30.64 -14.11
CA HIS A 232 -29.85 29.38 -14.77
C HIS A 232 -29.13 28.16 -14.18
N HIS A 233 -28.42 28.28 -13.05
CA HIS A 233 -27.63 27.18 -12.49
C HIS A 233 -28.19 26.71 -11.15
N LEU A 234 -28.42 25.40 -11.05
CA LEU A 234 -28.64 24.72 -9.78
C LEU A 234 -27.29 24.41 -9.16
N ILE A 235 -27.09 24.79 -7.90
CA ILE A 235 -25.84 24.61 -7.19
C ILE A 235 -26.11 23.92 -5.85
N SER A 236 -25.37 22.84 -5.58
CA SER A 236 -25.28 22.25 -4.24
C SER A 236 -23.92 22.56 -3.61
N TYR A 237 -23.96 22.90 -2.32
CA TYR A 237 -22.76 23.23 -1.54
C TYR A 237 -22.63 22.45 -0.22
N TYR A 238 -23.38 21.35 -0.05
CA TYR A 238 -23.30 20.50 1.16
C TYR A 238 -21.96 19.76 1.29
N ASN A 239 -21.63 18.90 0.32
CA ASN A 239 -20.43 18.06 0.36
C ASN A 239 -19.51 18.32 -0.84
N GLY A 240 -19.10 19.58 -0.97
CA GLY A 240 -18.35 20.08 -2.12
C GLY A 240 -19.23 21.00 -2.95
N PHE A 241 -18.63 21.65 -3.94
CA PHE A 241 -19.31 22.56 -4.84
C PHE A 241 -19.66 21.81 -6.12
N LYS A 242 -20.95 21.78 -6.45
CA LYS A 242 -21.47 21.15 -7.66
C LYS A 242 -22.47 22.10 -8.30
N ALA A 243 -22.31 22.33 -9.59
CA ALA A 243 -23.19 23.19 -10.36
C ALA A 243 -23.64 22.47 -11.64
N VAL A 244 -24.87 22.73 -12.05
CA VAL A 244 -25.39 22.27 -13.34
C VAL A 244 -26.25 23.37 -13.94
N ASP A 245 -26.08 23.63 -15.23
CA ASP A 245 -26.98 24.49 -15.98
C ASP A 245 -28.33 23.79 -16.14
N LEU A 246 -29.40 24.44 -15.68
CA LEU A 246 -30.77 23.93 -15.72
C LEU A 246 -31.32 23.85 -17.15
N ASN A 247 -30.78 24.62 -18.10
CA ASN A 247 -31.17 24.54 -19.51
C ASN A 247 -30.71 23.21 -20.14
N ASP A 248 -29.62 22.64 -19.64
CA ASP A 248 -29.06 21.36 -20.12
C ASP A 248 -29.66 20.13 -19.43
N VAL A 249 -30.51 20.33 -18.42
CA VAL A 249 -31.11 19.24 -17.62
C VAL A 249 -32.46 18.85 -18.21
N VAL A 250 -32.65 17.55 -18.42
CA VAL A 250 -33.92 16.97 -18.91
C VAL A 250 -34.70 16.32 -17.77
N HIS A 251 -34.00 15.73 -16.81
CA HIS A 251 -34.62 15.06 -15.67
C HIS A 251 -33.76 15.29 -14.43
N LEU A 252 -34.39 15.78 -13.36
CA LEU A 252 -33.78 15.94 -12.05
C LEU A 252 -34.58 15.14 -11.03
N TYR A 253 -33.93 14.24 -10.32
CA TYR A 253 -34.60 13.45 -9.29
C TYR A 253 -33.76 13.27 -8.04
N HIS A 254 -34.43 13.04 -6.92
CA HIS A 254 -33.79 12.71 -5.65
C HIS A 254 -33.44 11.23 -5.60
N HIS A 255 -32.29 10.91 -5.01
CA HIS A 255 -31.86 9.53 -4.82
C HIS A 255 -31.17 9.37 -3.48
N ILE A 256 -31.65 8.41 -2.68
CA ILE A 256 -31.09 8.09 -1.38
C ILE A 256 -30.09 6.94 -1.52
N ILE A 257 -28.81 7.27 -1.41
CA ILE A 257 -27.73 6.28 -1.37
C ILE A 257 -27.57 5.81 0.06
N THR A 258 -27.84 4.52 0.29
CA THR A 258 -27.63 3.88 1.60
C THR A 258 -26.28 3.16 1.61
N MET A 259 -25.32 3.63 2.42
CA MET A 259 -24.10 2.89 2.67
C MET A 259 -24.29 1.98 3.89
N ARG A 260 -24.20 0.66 3.67
CA ARG A 260 -24.09 -0.32 4.75
C ARG A 260 -22.62 -0.48 5.12
N ARG A 261 -22.26 -0.24 6.39
CA ARG A 261 -21.00 -0.69 6.99
C ARG A 261 -21.36 -1.82 7.95
N SER A 262 -21.10 -3.07 7.56
CA SER A 262 -21.49 -4.28 8.31
C SER A 262 -23.01 -4.37 8.60
N PHE A 263 -23.42 -4.97 9.73
CA PHE A 263 -24.81 -5.24 10.13
C PHE A 263 -25.62 -3.99 10.56
N VAL A 264 -25.05 -2.78 10.49
CA VAL A 264 -25.74 -1.54 10.88
C VAL A 264 -25.79 -0.56 9.70
N VAL A 265 -26.99 -0.05 9.39
CA VAL A 265 -27.16 1.02 8.40
C VAL A 265 -26.59 2.31 9.01
N SER A 266 -25.38 2.70 8.60
CA SER A 266 -24.62 3.76 9.26
C SER A 266 -24.91 5.16 8.71
N ASN A 267 -25.21 5.33 7.41
CA ASN A 267 -25.53 6.66 6.85
C ASN A 267 -26.40 6.57 5.58
N ARG A 268 -27.48 7.37 5.55
CA ARG A 268 -28.27 7.65 4.35
C ARG A 268 -27.79 8.96 3.74
N ASN A 269 -27.28 8.94 2.51
CA ASN A 269 -26.85 10.14 1.81
C ASN A 269 -27.89 10.53 0.76
N SER A 270 -28.39 11.76 0.84
CA SER A 270 -29.31 12.30 -0.15
C SER A 270 -28.53 12.95 -1.29
N THR A 271 -28.87 12.62 -2.52
CA THR A 271 -28.21 13.14 -3.72
C THR A 271 -29.26 13.51 -4.75
N LEU A 272 -29.13 14.69 -5.37
CA LEU A 272 -29.85 15.02 -6.59
C LEU A 272 -29.10 14.47 -7.79
N ILE A 273 -29.80 13.75 -8.66
CA ILE A 273 -29.25 13.25 -9.92
C ILE A 273 -29.85 14.08 -11.05
N ALA A 274 -29.01 14.87 -11.70
CA ALA A 274 -29.36 15.61 -12.90
C ALA A 274 -28.94 14.80 -14.13
N ILE A 275 -29.89 14.43 -14.97
CA ILE A 275 -29.66 13.81 -16.28
C ILE A 275 -29.64 14.95 -17.31
N ARG A 276 -28.48 15.12 -17.96
CA ARG A 276 -28.30 16.11 -19.01
C ARG A 276 -28.81 15.61 -20.37
N SER A 277 -29.02 16.50 -21.33
CA SER A 277 -29.47 16.18 -22.70
C SER A 277 -28.61 15.12 -23.41
N ASN A 278 -27.35 14.96 -23.02
CA ASN A 278 -26.43 13.94 -23.53
C ASN A 278 -26.48 12.59 -22.77
N ASN A 279 -27.52 12.35 -21.97
CA ASN A 279 -27.70 11.19 -21.09
C ASN A 279 -26.62 10.99 -20.00
N LYS A 280 -25.71 11.94 -19.78
CA LYS A 280 -24.75 11.87 -18.68
C LYS A 280 -25.44 12.24 -17.36
N LYS A 281 -25.22 11.39 -16.35
CA LYS A 281 -25.71 11.60 -14.98
C LYS A 281 -24.72 12.47 -14.21
N TYR A 282 -25.21 13.52 -13.58
CA TYR A 282 -24.45 14.39 -12.70
C TYR A 282 -25.01 14.31 -11.29
N GLN A 283 -24.16 13.94 -10.33
CA GLN A 283 -24.55 13.74 -8.94
C GLN A 283 -24.24 14.98 -8.10
N MET A 284 -25.25 15.47 -7.39
CA MET A 284 -25.18 16.66 -6.56
C MET A 284 -25.62 16.30 -5.14
N PRO A 285 -24.68 15.99 -4.23
CA PRO A 285 -25.00 15.61 -2.85
C PRO A 285 -25.71 16.75 -2.13
N ILE A 286 -26.78 16.50 -1.39
CA ILE A 286 -27.52 17.50 -0.60
C ILE A 286 -27.54 17.10 0.87
N LYS A 287 -27.80 18.05 1.78
CA LYS A 287 -27.88 17.72 3.19
C LYS A 287 -29.13 16.87 3.46
N ASN A 288 -28.93 15.66 3.97
CA ASN A 288 -30.04 14.81 4.41
C ASN A 288 -30.50 15.25 5.81
N ILE A 289 -31.80 15.52 5.97
CA ILE A 289 -32.44 15.88 7.24
C ILE A 289 -33.38 14.79 7.76
N GLY A 290 -33.24 13.56 7.25
CA GLY A 290 -34.04 12.40 7.62
C GLY A 290 -35.34 12.32 6.83
N LYS A 291 -36.42 11.93 7.50
CA LYS A 291 -37.73 11.66 6.87
C LYS A 291 -38.38 12.89 6.20
N THR A 292 -37.94 14.09 6.56
CA THR A 292 -38.48 15.37 6.04
C THR A 292 -37.68 15.92 4.87
N THR A 293 -36.66 15.21 4.39
CA THR A 293 -35.81 15.68 3.28
C THR A 293 -36.64 15.90 2.02
N ASP A 294 -37.49 14.93 1.66
CA ASP A 294 -38.31 14.97 0.45
C ASP A 294 -39.36 16.09 0.56
N THR A 295 -39.97 16.25 1.74
CA THR A 295 -40.91 17.34 2.02
C THR A 295 -40.26 18.72 1.85
N LYS A 296 -39.02 18.88 2.31
CA LYS A 296 -38.29 20.14 2.16
C LYS A 296 -37.86 20.36 0.71
N LEU A 297 -37.46 19.29 0.04
CA LEU A 297 -37.04 19.31 -1.37
C LEU A 297 -38.20 19.65 -2.30
N GLN A 298 -39.45 19.36 -1.92
CA GLN A 298 -40.64 19.75 -2.65
C GLN A 298 -40.64 21.25 -2.98
N SER A 299 -40.27 22.13 -2.04
CA SER A 299 -40.19 23.57 -2.30
C SER A 299 -39.15 23.94 -3.37
N THR A 300 -38.07 23.15 -3.50
CA THR A 300 -37.09 23.33 -4.57
C THR A 300 -37.66 22.86 -5.91
N PHE A 301 -38.37 21.74 -5.92
CA PHE A 301 -39.01 21.21 -7.13
C PHE A 301 -40.16 22.08 -7.62
N ASP A 302 -40.97 22.65 -6.73
CA ASP A 302 -42.04 23.59 -7.08
C ASP A 302 -41.46 24.84 -7.77
N TYR A 303 -40.35 25.37 -7.25
CA TYR A 303 -39.66 26.50 -7.88
C TYR A 303 -39.16 26.13 -9.29
N LEU A 304 -38.54 24.96 -9.44
CA LEU A 304 -38.05 24.47 -10.73
C LEU A 304 -39.18 24.20 -11.72
N TYR A 305 -40.31 23.66 -11.27
CA TYR A 305 -41.47 23.42 -12.11
C TYR A 305 -42.03 24.72 -12.70
N ASN A 306 -42.07 25.79 -11.90
CA ASN A 306 -42.59 27.08 -12.33
C ASN A 306 -41.65 27.86 -13.27
N HIS A 307 -40.34 27.73 -13.10
CA HIS A 307 -39.35 28.54 -13.84
C HIS A 307 -38.60 27.76 -14.94
N PHE A 308 -38.58 26.43 -14.87
CA PHE A 308 -37.91 25.53 -15.80
C PHE A 308 -38.83 24.34 -16.15
N PRO A 309 -40.00 24.59 -16.76
CA PRO A 309 -41.04 23.57 -16.96
C PRO A 309 -40.63 22.43 -17.90
N HIS A 310 -39.52 22.59 -18.65
CA HIS A 310 -38.97 21.53 -19.50
C HIS A 310 -38.28 20.40 -18.70
N ILE A 311 -37.95 20.64 -17.42
CA ILE A 311 -37.28 19.66 -16.56
C ILE A 311 -38.32 18.72 -15.96
N ARG A 312 -38.13 17.41 -16.18
CA ARG A 312 -38.90 16.39 -15.46
C ARG A 312 -38.37 16.29 -14.03
N LEU A 313 -39.25 16.26 -13.04
CA LEU A 313 -38.90 16.22 -11.62
C LEU A 313 -39.39 14.90 -10.99
N GLY A 314 -38.62 14.33 -10.06
CA GLY A 314 -38.96 13.05 -9.42
C GLY A 314 -38.24 12.78 -8.09
N PHE A 315 -38.73 11.79 -7.33
CA PHE A 315 -38.16 11.31 -6.07
C PHE A 315 -37.66 9.86 -6.18
#